data_AF-F9NXX7-F1
#
_entry.id   AF-F9NXX7-F1
#
_cell.length_a   1.000
_cell.length_b   1.000
_cell.length_c   1.000
_cell.angle_alpha   90.00
_cell.angle_beta   90.00
_cell.angle_gamma   90.00
#
_symmetry.space_group_name_H-M   'P 1'
#
loop_
_entity.id
_entity.type
_entity.pdbx_description
1 polymer ?
#
loop_
_entity_poly.entity_id
_entity_poly.type
_entity_poly.pdbx_seq_one_letter_code
_entity_poly.pdbx_strand_id
1 'polypeptide(L)'
;MTCTSTTARCLWQELCSHPRASWHTDLICRGCRPENLPQQLRQDDAAALRALIAVRSGAGQTSEFAGMALIQAVIPTLVMIASRDRQACLDDYIGEAWVIIANFPLSRTNKVCLNVALDCLHAISSRRQRSSRETLVESIDVSAPEVHEPGRVASDLLSSAEKLGIITPASAPVLRSVWVEALDCATAAQRHNTSATAVRAHCSRASRAMRQRRDELLAAS
;
A
#
# COMPACT_ATOMS: atom_id res chain seq x y z
N MET A 1 -10.44 -0.17 -6.03
CA MET A 1 -10.43 -0.58 -4.61
C MET A 1 -9.70 0.48 -3.80
N THR A 2 -10.43 1.21 -2.96
CA THR A 2 -10.03 2.33 -2.07
C THR A 2 -9.72 1.85 -0.63
N CYS A 3 -9.41 0.55 -0.48
CA CYS A 3 -9.48 -0.13 0.81
C CYS A 3 -8.33 0.29 1.75
N THR A 4 -7.11 0.48 1.27
CA THR A 4 -5.93 0.76 2.10
C THR A 4 -5.91 2.15 2.74
N SER A 5 -6.37 3.19 2.04
CA SER A 5 -6.46 4.55 2.61
C SER A 5 -7.53 4.62 3.69
N THR A 6 -8.62 3.90 3.49
CA THR A 6 -9.70 3.74 4.48
C THR A 6 -9.20 2.95 5.69
N THR A 7 -8.54 1.80 5.47
CA THR A 7 -7.96 0.98 6.55
C THR A 7 -6.89 1.74 7.35
N ALA A 8 -5.99 2.47 6.67
CA ALA A 8 -4.97 3.26 7.35
C ALA A 8 -5.61 4.37 8.21
N ARG A 9 -6.70 4.97 7.73
CA ARG A 9 -7.46 5.98 8.47
C ARG A 9 -8.22 5.40 9.65
N CYS A 10 -8.86 4.24 9.49
CA CYS A 10 -9.53 3.54 10.59
C CYS A 10 -8.55 3.13 11.68
N LEU A 11 -7.41 2.53 11.30
CA LEU A 11 -6.34 2.17 12.24
C LEU A 11 -5.80 3.40 12.97
N TRP A 12 -5.64 4.52 12.25
CA TRP A 12 -5.22 5.79 12.86
C TRP A 12 -6.23 6.31 13.90
N GLN A 13 -7.53 6.25 13.60
CA GLN A 13 -8.58 6.64 14.53
C GLN A 13 -8.62 5.75 15.77
N GLU A 14 -8.43 4.44 15.60
CA GLU A 14 -8.34 3.48 16.70
C GLU A 14 -7.15 3.78 17.61
N LEU A 15 -5.98 4.07 17.04
CA LEU A 15 -4.79 4.48 17.78
C LEU A 15 -5.03 5.81 18.53
N CYS A 16 -5.61 6.83 17.87
CA CYS A 16 -5.91 8.10 18.55
C CYS A 16 -6.88 7.93 19.73
N SER A 17 -7.79 6.96 19.65
CA SER A 17 -8.84 6.73 20.65
C SER A 17 -8.35 5.94 21.87
N HIS A 18 -7.11 5.44 21.89
CA HIS A 18 -6.58 4.69 23.03
C HIS A 18 -6.36 5.61 24.24
N PRO A 19 -7.14 5.47 25.33
CA PRO A 19 -7.20 6.45 26.42
C PRO A 19 -6.01 6.37 27.40
N ARG A 20 -5.08 5.42 27.23
CA ARG A 20 -3.93 5.19 28.11
C ARG A 20 -2.64 4.91 27.36
N ALA A 21 -2.56 5.29 26.09
CA ALA A 21 -1.37 5.01 25.32
C ALA A 21 -0.19 5.90 25.73
N SER A 22 1.00 5.31 25.76
CA SER A 22 2.24 5.98 26.17
C SER A 22 2.58 7.22 25.34
N TRP A 23 2.12 7.27 24.08
CA TRP A 23 2.38 8.38 23.17
C TRP A 23 1.64 9.68 23.52
N HIS A 24 0.62 9.65 24.40
CA HIS A 24 -0.03 10.88 24.90
C HIS A 24 0.92 11.74 25.75
N THR A 25 1.85 11.09 26.44
CA THR A 25 2.86 11.73 27.30
C THR A 25 4.23 11.84 26.64
N ASP A 26 4.37 11.31 25.43
CA ASP A 26 5.64 11.24 24.70
C ASP A 26 5.95 12.57 23.97
N LEU A 27 7.24 12.81 23.75
CA LEU A 27 7.77 13.97 23.02
C LEU A 27 7.23 14.10 21.60
N ILE A 28 6.72 13.00 21.03
CA ILE A 28 6.12 12.98 19.68
C ILE A 28 4.86 13.84 19.61
N CYS A 29 4.00 13.79 20.63
CA CYS A 29 2.76 14.58 20.69
C CYS A 29 2.94 15.93 21.42
N ARG A 30 4.18 16.36 21.71
CA ARG A 30 4.41 17.55 22.53
C ARG A 30 3.76 18.79 21.91
N GLY A 31 2.73 19.29 22.59
CA GLY A 31 1.98 20.50 22.17
C GLY A 31 0.86 20.25 21.16
N CYS A 32 0.51 19.00 20.84
CA CYS A 32 -0.62 18.68 19.98
C CYS A 32 -1.41 17.48 20.50
N ARG A 33 -2.68 17.40 20.08
CA ARG A 33 -3.46 16.18 20.27
C ARG A 33 -3.02 15.11 19.25
N PRO A 34 -3.10 13.81 19.58
CA PRO A 34 -2.74 12.72 18.68
C PRO A 34 -3.33 12.88 17.29
N GLU A 35 -4.62 13.21 17.17
CA GLU A 35 -5.34 13.38 15.91
C GLU A 35 -4.75 14.48 15.00
N ASN A 36 -4.11 15.49 15.59
CA ASN A 36 -3.53 16.63 14.88
C ASN A 36 -2.06 16.39 14.51
N LEU A 37 -1.43 15.33 15.03
CA LEU A 37 -0.03 15.03 14.80
C LEU A 37 0.31 14.98 13.29
N PRO A 38 -0.43 14.30 12.39
CA PRO A 38 -0.11 14.26 10.97
C PRO A 38 -0.07 15.65 10.31
N GLN A 39 -0.89 16.59 10.77
CA GLN A 39 -0.85 17.97 10.29
C GLN A 39 0.39 18.69 10.80
N GLN A 40 0.74 18.52 12.08
CA GLN A 40 1.96 19.09 12.65
C GLN A 40 3.21 18.54 11.95
N LEU A 41 3.28 17.24 11.67
CA LEU A 41 4.43 16.63 10.97
C LEU A 41 4.65 17.23 9.57
N ARG A 42 3.59 17.67 8.89
CA ARG A 42 3.71 18.36 7.59
C ARG A 42 4.25 19.79 7.69
N GLN A 43 4.14 20.42 8.85
CA GLN A 43 4.45 21.84 9.07
C GLN A 43 5.75 22.05 9.86
N ASP A 44 6.12 21.06 10.69
CA ASP A 44 7.27 21.10 11.58
C ASP A 44 8.19 19.90 11.29
N ASP A 45 9.27 20.17 10.55
CA ASP A 45 10.28 19.17 10.22
C ASP A 45 10.97 18.59 11.47
N ALA A 46 11.08 19.36 12.56
CA ALA A 46 11.65 18.85 13.80
C ALA A 46 10.70 17.82 14.46
N ALA A 47 9.38 18.02 14.38
CA ALA A 47 8.41 17.02 14.78
C ALA A 47 8.48 15.76 13.90
N ALA A 48 8.62 15.93 12.58
CA ALA A 48 8.80 14.81 11.66
C ALA A 48 10.07 14.01 11.96
N LEU A 49 11.19 14.67 12.27
CA LEU A 49 12.43 14.01 12.69
C LEU A 49 12.27 13.24 14.00
N ARG A 50 11.60 13.81 15.01
CA ARG A 50 11.30 13.09 16.26
C ARG A 50 10.47 11.83 16.01
N ALA A 51 9.48 11.91 15.12
CA ALA A 51 8.68 10.76 14.72
C ALA A 51 9.54 9.69 14.01
N LEU A 52 10.43 10.09 13.11
CA LEU A 52 11.36 9.17 12.44
C LEU A 52 12.33 8.48 13.42
N ILE A 53 12.82 9.22 14.42
CA ILE A 53 13.65 8.66 15.49
C ILE A 53 12.85 7.62 16.27
N ALA A 54 11.61 7.93 16.65
CA ALA A 54 10.74 7.00 17.37
C ALA A 54 10.42 5.73 16.57
N VAL A 55 10.21 5.85 15.25
CA VAL A 55 10.09 4.68 14.36
C VAL A 55 11.37 3.84 14.44
N ARG A 56 12.55 4.47 14.38
CA ARG A 56 13.85 3.77 14.36
C ARG A 56 14.24 3.12 15.68
N SER A 57 13.79 3.68 16.81
CA SER A 57 14.09 3.12 18.14
C SER A 57 13.60 1.69 18.32
N GLY A 58 12.59 1.26 17.55
CA GLY A 58 12.16 -0.13 17.44
C GLY A 58 11.42 -0.67 18.66
N ALA A 59 10.41 -1.50 18.37
CA ALA A 59 9.50 -2.19 19.28
C ALA A 59 8.62 -1.29 20.18
N GLY A 60 7.32 -1.57 20.16
CA GLY A 60 6.34 -0.96 21.04
C GLY A 60 5.36 -0.02 20.34
N GLN A 61 4.29 0.26 21.07
CA GLN A 61 3.14 1.04 20.68
C GLN A 61 3.50 2.45 20.15
N THR A 62 4.49 3.11 20.74
CA THR A 62 4.97 4.43 20.28
C THR A 62 5.57 4.40 18.87
N SER A 63 6.33 3.35 18.51
CA SER A 63 6.97 3.24 17.20
C SER A 63 5.92 3.06 16.09
N GLU A 64 4.94 2.18 16.33
CA GLU A 64 3.81 1.97 15.41
C GLU A 64 2.97 3.24 15.24
N PHE A 65 2.66 3.92 16.34
CA PHE A 65 1.93 5.19 16.32
C PHE A 65 2.67 6.27 15.52
N ALA A 66 3.98 6.42 15.73
CA ALA A 66 4.81 7.38 15.00
C ALA A 66 4.88 7.07 13.50
N GLY A 67 5.02 5.79 13.14
CA GLY A 67 5.00 5.34 11.75
C GLY A 67 3.66 5.62 11.08
N MET A 68 2.55 5.31 11.76
CA MET A 68 1.21 5.60 11.27
C MET A 68 0.94 7.09 11.13
N ALA A 69 1.39 7.92 12.07
CA ALA A 69 1.28 9.37 11.98
C ALA A 69 2.01 9.92 10.75
N LEU A 70 3.22 9.42 10.46
CA LEU A 70 3.99 9.78 9.27
C LEU A 70 3.28 9.33 7.98
N ILE A 71 2.71 8.12 7.96
CA ILE A 71 1.90 7.66 6.82
C ILE A 71 0.70 8.59 6.59
N GLN A 72 -0.07 8.92 7.64
CA GLN A 72 -1.18 9.87 7.54
C GLN A 72 -0.73 11.27 7.10
N ALA A 73 0.48 11.69 7.48
CA ALA A 73 1.05 12.96 7.07
C ALA A 73 1.30 12.98 5.56
N VAL A 74 1.83 11.90 4.98
CA VAL A 74 2.22 11.84 3.56
C VAL A 74 1.11 11.38 2.62
N ILE A 75 0.05 10.71 3.11
CA ILE A 75 -1.05 10.18 2.29
C ILE A 75 -1.61 11.18 1.27
N PRO A 76 -1.90 12.46 1.60
CA PRO A 76 -2.44 13.41 0.62
C PRO A 76 -1.52 13.60 -0.59
N THR A 77 -0.21 13.68 -0.35
CA THR A 77 0.79 13.80 -1.41
C THR A 77 0.89 12.51 -2.21
N LEU A 78 0.87 11.35 -1.54
CA LEU A 78 0.90 10.05 -2.22
C LEU A 78 -0.34 9.82 -3.09
N VAL A 79 -1.53 10.25 -2.65
CA VAL A 79 -2.76 10.21 -3.46
C VAL A 79 -2.59 11.06 -4.71
N MET A 80 -2.06 12.27 -4.58
CA MET A 80 -1.82 13.16 -5.72
C MET A 80 -0.83 12.53 -6.72
N ILE A 81 0.27 11.94 -6.24
CA ILE A 81 1.24 11.23 -7.09
C ILE A 81 0.60 10.01 -7.76
N ALA A 82 -0.03 9.14 -6.97
CA ALA A 82 -0.65 7.91 -7.46
C ALA A 82 -1.78 8.17 -8.46
N SER A 83 -2.56 9.25 -8.29
CA SER A 83 -3.63 9.61 -9.24
C SER A 83 -3.11 9.96 -10.64
N ARG A 84 -1.86 10.41 -10.74
CA ARG A 84 -1.18 10.73 -12.00
C ARG A 84 -0.36 9.57 -12.54
N ASP A 85 -0.27 8.48 -11.77
CA ASP A 85 0.52 7.32 -12.10
C ASP A 85 -0.36 6.21 -12.69
N ARG A 86 -0.15 5.89 -13.97
CA ARG A 86 -0.94 4.87 -14.67
C ARG A 86 -0.51 3.43 -14.35
N GLN A 87 0.62 3.24 -13.67
CA GLN A 87 1.29 1.94 -13.52
C GLN A 87 1.41 1.48 -12.06
N ALA A 88 1.36 2.37 -11.07
CA ALA A 88 1.26 2.01 -9.65
C ALA A 88 0.00 2.59 -9.03
N CYS A 89 -0.59 1.84 -8.10
CA CYS A 89 -1.71 2.34 -7.31
C CYS A 89 -1.21 2.91 -5.97
N LEU A 90 -2.12 3.57 -5.24
CA LEU A 90 -1.84 4.13 -3.93
C LEU A 90 -1.26 3.09 -2.94
N ASP A 91 -1.68 1.84 -3.03
CA ASP A 91 -1.21 0.76 -2.13
C ASP A 91 0.30 0.52 -2.30
N ASP A 92 0.80 0.60 -3.53
CA ASP A 92 2.23 0.44 -3.82
C ASP A 92 3.02 1.60 -3.20
N TYR A 93 2.47 2.82 -3.22
CA TYR A 93 3.05 3.99 -2.58
C TYR A 93 3.01 3.94 -1.06
N ILE A 94 1.91 3.46 -0.45
CA ILE A 94 1.80 3.30 1.00
C ILE A 94 2.80 2.25 1.50
N GLY A 95 2.90 1.11 0.80
CA GLY A 95 3.88 0.08 1.11
C GLY A 95 5.31 0.59 1.03
N GLU A 96 5.62 1.36 -0.01
CA GLU A 96 6.95 1.97 -0.17
C GLU A 96 7.24 3.03 0.90
N ALA A 97 6.24 3.84 1.25
CA ALA A 97 6.36 4.85 2.29
C ALA A 97 6.75 4.24 3.63
N TRP A 98 6.20 3.07 3.98
CA TRP A 98 6.59 2.36 5.19
C TRP A 98 8.09 2.01 5.20
N VAL A 99 8.60 1.46 4.09
CA VAL A 99 10.02 1.10 3.95
C VAL A 99 10.91 2.35 4.03
N ILE A 100 10.51 3.43 3.38
CA ILE A 100 11.27 4.69 3.38
C ILE A 100 11.25 5.32 4.77
N ILE A 101 10.11 5.39 5.44
CA ILE A 101 10.00 5.94 6.80
C ILE A 101 10.92 5.18 7.76
N ALA A 102 10.90 3.85 7.71
CA ALA A 102 11.75 3.01 8.55
C ALA A 102 13.26 3.26 8.32
N ASN A 103 13.65 3.57 7.07
CA ASN A 103 15.05 3.71 6.66
C ASN A 103 15.48 5.15 6.32
N PHE A 104 14.63 6.15 6.59
CA PHE A 104 14.87 7.53 6.18
C PHE A 104 16.17 8.08 6.80
N PRO A 105 17.07 8.70 6.03
CA PRO A 105 18.32 9.22 6.56
C PRO A 105 18.07 10.45 7.45
N LEU A 106 18.44 10.37 8.73
CA LEU A 106 18.19 11.44 9.71
C LEU A 106 19.04 12.70 9.46
N SER A 107 20.01 12.64 8.55
CA SER A 107 20.75 13.81 8.07
C SER A 107 19.90 14.72 7.16
N ARG A 108 18.82 14.22 6.54
CA ARG A 108 17.89 15.02 5.73
C ARG A 108 16.83 15.65 6.61
N THR A 109 17.16 16.81 7.19
CA THR A 109 16.35 17.44 8.23
C THR A 109 15.27 18.39 7.73
N ASN A 110 15.26 18.74 6.44
CA ASN A 110 14.32 19.70 5.88
C ASN A 110 13.31 19.02 4.94
N LYS A 111 12.08 19.53 4.92
CA LYS A 111 10.96 19.07 4.08
C LYS A 111 10.77 17.56 4.18
N VAL A 112 10.79 17.02 5.40
CA VAL A 112 10.87 15.57 5.68
C VAL A 112 9.74 14.81 5.00
N CYS A 113 8.48 15.20 5.24
CA CYS A 113 7.32 14.51 4.64
C CYS A 113 7.28 14.60 3.11
N LEU A 114 7.70 15.72 2.53
CA LEU A 114 7.80 15.86 1.07
C LEU A 114 8.89 14.94 0.51
N ASN A 115 10.05 14.92 1.17
CA ASN A 115 11.17 14.07 0.79
C ASN A 115 10.81 12.59 0.84
N VAL A 116 10.08 12.14 1.87
CA VAL A 116 9.53 10.78 1.94
C VAL A 116 8.68 10.48 0.70
N ALA A 117 7.74 11.36 0.34
CA ALA A 117 6.87 11.14 -0.82
C ALA A 117 7.63 11.13 -2.15
N LEU A 118 8.63 11.99 -2.32
CA LEU A 118 9.50 12.01 -3.51
C LEU A 118 10.39 10.77 -3.57
N ASP A 119 10.92 10.31 -2.44
CA ASP A 119 11.69 9.08 -2.36
C ASP A 119 10.80 7.87 -2.74
N CYS A 120 9.50 7.86 -2.39
CA CYS A 120 8.57 6.82 -2.85
C CYS A 120 8.44 6.83 -4.38
N LEU A 121 8.25 8.03 -4.96
CA LEU A 121 8.16 8.20 -6.41
C LEU A 121 9.44 7.72 -7.10
N HIS A 122 10.61 8.11 -6.59
CA HIS A 122 11.90 7.68 -7.14
C HIS A 122 12.10 6.18 -7.00
N ALA A 123 11.81 5.58 -5.84
CA ALA A 123 11.98 4.15 -5.64
C ALA A 123 11.08 3.32 -6.57
N ILE A 124 9.83 3.74 -6.73
CA ILE A 124 8.89 3.11 -7.66
C ILE A 124 9.32 3.32 -9.12
N SER A 125 9.70 4.55 -9.51
CA SER A 125 10.12 4.84 -10.90
C SER A 125 11.45 4.15 -11.26
N SER A 126 12.42 4.07 -10.35
CA SER A 126 13.69 3.37 -10.58
C SER A 126 13.49 1.86 -10.71
N ARG A 127 12.59 1.26 -9.92
CA ARG A 127 12.22 -0.16 -10.11
C ARG A 127 11.57 -0.41 -11.47
N ARG A 128 10.76 0.54 -11.95
CA ARG A 128 10.22 0.48 -13.32
C ARG A 128 11.31 0.61 -14.36
N GLN A 129 12.19 1.60 -14.29
CA GLN A 129 13.27 1.73 -15.28
C GLN A 129 14.15 0.47 -15.36
N ARG A 130 14.37 -0.19 -14.22
CA ARG A 130 15.07 -1.47 -14.16
C ARG A 130 14.26 -2.61 -14.81
N SER A 131 12.94 -2.56 -14.74
CA SER A 131 12.02 -3.52 -15.36
C SER A 131 11.69 -3.20 -16.83
N SER A 132 11.77 -1.94 -17.27
CA SER A 132 11.40 -1.43 -18.60
C SER A 132 12.59 -1.34 -19.56
N ARG A 133 13.82 -1.63 -19.13
CA ARG A 133 14.93 -1.87 -20.09
C ARG A 133 14.71 -3.14 -20.93
N GLU A 134 13.61 -3.85 -20.70
CA GLU A 134 13.04 -4.87 -21.56
C GLU A 134 11.82 -4.28 -22.31
N THR A 135 12.09 -3.71 -23.50
CA THR A 135 11.16 -3.47 -24.63
C THR A 135 10.21 -2.24 -24.63
N LEU A 136 10.28 -1.47 -25.72
CA LEU A 136 9.47 -0.32 -26.13
C LEU A 136 8.57 -0.72 -27.32
N VAL A 137 7.25 -0.53 -27.27
CA VAL A 137 6.37 -0.35 -28.45
C VAL A 137 5.16 0.56 -28.10
N GLU A 138 4.76 1.35 -29.09
CA GLU A 138 3.77 2.44 -29.10
C GLU A 138 2.31 2.08 -28.77
N SER A 139 1.59 3.14 -28.37
CA SER A 139 0.22 3.22 -27.87
C SER A 139 -0.87 3.08 -28.93
N ILE A 140 -2.00 2.43 -28.58
CA ILE A 140 -3.30 2.63 -29.24
C ILE A 140 -4.44 2.77 -28.21
N ASP A 141 -5.35 3.65 -28.58
CA ASP A 141 -6.56 4.17 -27.91
C ASP A 141 -7.61 3.10 -27.54
N VAL A 142 -8.29 3.26 -26.40
CA VAL A 142 -9.31 2.30 -25.92
C VAL A 142 -10.55 3.04 -25.40
N SER A 143 -11.65 2.89 -26.15
CA SER A 143 -13.02 3.18 -25.71
C SER A 143 -13.48 2.17 -24.65
N ALA A 144 -14.27 2.63 -23.68
CA ALA A 144 -14.68 1.86 -22.49
C ALA A 144 -15.79 0.83 -22.77
N PRO A 145 -15.73 -0.40 -22.20
CA PRO A 145 -16.87 -1.33 -22.24
C PRO A 145 -17.57 -1.57 -20.89
N GLU A 146 -18.75 -2.18 -21.03
CA GLU A 146 -19.94 -2.25 -20.18
C GLU A 146 -19.84 -3.03 -18.86
N VAL A 147 -20.77 -2.68 -17.97
CA VAL A 147 -20.98 -3.20 -16.60
C VAL A 147 -21.26 -4.70 -16.60
N HIS A 148 -20.28 -5.50 -16.20
CA HIS A 148 -20.43 -6.94 -15.93
C HIS A 148 -20.55 -7.22 -14.42
N GLU A 149 -21.32 -8.27 -14.07
CA GLU A 149 -21.47 -8.72 -12.69
C GLU A 149 -20.10 -9.08 -12.04
N PRO A 150 -19.72 -8.45 -10.91
CA PRO A 150 -18.35 -8.48 -10.40
C PRO A 150 -17.77 -9.88 -10.15
N GLY A 151 -18.60 -10.83 -9.69
CA GLY A 151 -18.15 -12.19 -9.38
C GLY A 151 -17.82 -13.03 -10.62
N ARG A 152 -18.56 -12.82 -11.70
CA ARG A 152 -18.32 -13.52 -12.98
C ARG A 152 -17.04 -13.01 -13.64
N VAL A 153 -16.86 -11.68 -13.65
CA VAL A 153 -15.63 -11.03 -14.14
C VAL A 153 -14.40 -11.53 -13.39
N ALA A 154 -14.48 -11.61 -12.05
CA ALA A 154 -13.36 -12.10 -11.25
C ALA A 154 -13.02 -13.57 -11.56
N SER A 155 -14.03 -14.42 -11.78
CA SER A 155 -13.85 -15.83 -12.12
C SER A 155 -13.21 -16.02 -13.50
N ASP A 156 -13.71 -15.29 -14.50
CA ASP A 156 -13.20 -15.38 -15.88
C ASP A 156 -11.77 -14.85 -15.96
N LEU A 157 -11.49 -13.72 -15.29
CA LEU A 157 -10.17 -13.12 -15.22
C LEU A 157 -9.14 -14.02 -14.49
N LEU A 158 -9.53 -14.71 -13.41
CA LEU A 158 -8.67 -15.69 -12.76
C LEU A 158 -8.42 -16.93 -13.63
N SER A 159 -9.43 -17.36 -14.39
CA SER A 159 -9.29 -18.49 -15.32
C SER A 159 -8.33 -18.18 -16.46
N SER A 160 -8.38 -16.95 -17.01
CA SER A 160 -7.45 -16.49 -18.04
C SER A 160 -6.04 -16.29 -17.48
N ALA A 161 -5.90 -15.77 -16.25
CA ALA A 161 -4.61 -15.63 -15.58
C ALA A 161 -3.92 -16.99 -15.35
N GLU A 162 -4.69 -18.01 -15.00
CA GLU A 162 -4.20 -19.38 -14.80
C GLU A 162 -3.75 -20.01 -16.14
N LYS A 163 -4.56 -19.89 -17.20
CA LYS A 163 -4.21 -20.37 -18.55
C LYS A 163 -2.96 -19.73 -19.12
N LEU A 164 -2.76 -18.44 -18.85
CA LEU A 164 -1.58 -17.68 -19.27
C LEU A 164 -0.34 -17.95 -18.38
N GLY A 165 -0.47 -18.77 -17.33
CA GLY A 165 0.60 -19.06 -16.37
C GLY A 165 1.00 -17.86 -15.51
N ILE A 166 0.17 -16.83 -15.43
CA ILE A 166 0.40 -15.62 -14.63
C ILE A 166 0.26 -15.94 -13.13
N ILE A 167 -0.69 -16.79 -12.80
CA ILE A 167 -0.87 -17.35 -11.47
C ILE A 167 -0.63 -18.85 -11.52
N THR A 168 -0.05 -19.40 -10.45
CA THR A 168 0.22 -20.83 -10.38
C THR A 168 -1.05 -21.60 -10.01
N PRO A 169 -1.21 -22.85 -10.47
CA PRO A 169 -2.33 -23.71 -10.09
C PRO A 169 -2.46 -23.89 -8.57
N ALA A 170 -1.34 -23.84 -7.84
CA ALA A 170 -1.33 -23.90 -6.38
C ALA A 170 -1.89 -22.64 -5.71
N SER A 171 -1.84 -21.47 -6.38
CA SER A 171 -2.33 -20.20 -5.85
C SER A 171 -3.75 -19.84 -6.29
N ALA A 172 -4.22 -20.41 -7.40
CA ALA A 172 -5.54 -20.12 -7.96
C ALA A 172 -6.72 -20.43 -7.00
N PRO A 173 -6.73 -21.55 -6.24
CA PRO A 173 -7.80 -21.84 -5.29
C PRO A 173 -7.90 -20.81 -4.15
N VAL A 174 -6.76 -20.33 -3.67
CA VAL A 174 -6.69 -19.29 -2.62
C VAL A 174 -7.28 -17.98 -3.13
N LEU A 175 -6.95 -17.59 -4.37
CA LEU A 175 -7.44 -16.35 -4.98
C LEU A 175 -8.95 -16.40 -5.26
N ARG A 176 -9.47 -17.54 -5.74
CA ARG A 176 -10.91 -17.73 -5.98
C ARG A 176 -11.72 -17.59 -4.70
N SER A 177 -11.25 -18.15 -3.58
CA SER A 177 -11.92 -17.99 -2.28
C SER A 177 -12.01 -16.53 -1.81
N VAL A 178 -11.02 -15.70 -2.13
CA VAL A 178 -11.02 -14.28 -1.70
C VAL A 178 -11.77 -13.39 -2.70
N TRP A 179 -11.63 -13.61 -4.01
CA TRP A 179 -12.14 -12.68 -5.03
C TRP A 179 -13.46 -13.10 -5.68
N VAL A 180 -13.77 -14.40 -5.73
CA VAL A 180 -15.03 -14.92 -6.28
C VAL A 180 -16.02 -15.19 -5.16
N GLU A 181 -15.57 -15.83 -4.08
CA GLU A 181 -16.43 -16.17 -2.93
C GLU A 181 -16.46 -15.08 -1.84
N ALA A 182 -15.73 -13.99 -2.03
CA ALA A 182 -15.66 -12.83 -1.13
C ALA A 182 -15.32 -13.16 0.34
N LEU A 183 -14.54 -14.23 0.59
CA LEU A 183 -14.09 -14.56 1.94
C LEU A 183 -13.02 -13.60 2.44
N ASP A 184 -13.02 -13.37 3.75
CA ASP A 184 -11.92 -12.69 4.42
C ASP A 184 -10.64 -13.56 4.45
N CYS A 185 -9.49 -12.92 4.67
CA CYS A 185 -8.18 -13.59 4.65
C CYS A 185 -8.00 -14.63 5.78
N ALA A 186 -8.71 -14.52 6.90
CA ALA A 186 -8.62 -15.48 8.00
C ALA A 186 -9.43 -16.75 7.69
N THR A 187 -10.65 -16.59 7.17
CA THR A 187 -11.52 -17.67 6.72
C THR A 187 -10.89 -18.41 5.53
N ALA A 188 -10.31 -17.69 4.56
CA ALA A 188 -9.58 -18.28 3.46
C ALA A 188 -8.30 -19.02 3.94
N ALA A 189 -7.59 -18.48 4.93
CA ALA A 189 -6.40 -19.11 5.48
C ALA A 189 -6.72 -20.45 6.17
N GLN A 190 -7.79 -20.48 6.96
CA GLN A 190 -8.27 -21.71 7.60
C GLN A 190 -8.66 -22.77 6.56
N ARG A 191 -9.36 -22.36 5.49
CA ARG A 191 -9.76 -23.27 4.41
C ARG A 191 -8.56 -23.89 3.67
N HIS A 192 -7.53 -23.10 3.44
CA HIS A 192 -6.36 -23.52 2.65
C HIS A 192 -5.18 -23.98 3.52
N ASN A 193 -5.40 -24.26 4.81
CA ASN A 193 -4.39 -24.67 5.79
C ASN A 193 -3.11 -23.81 5.72
N THR A 194 -3.29 -22.50 5.65
CA THR A 194 -2.20 -21.52 5.55
C THR A 194 -2.41 -20.38 6.54
N SER A 195 -1.51 -19.39 6.54
CA SER A 195 -1.66 -18.20 7.39
C SER A 195 -2.35 -17.06 6.65
N ALA A 196 -3.07 -16.20 7.37
CA ALA A 196 -3.70 -15.01 6.79
C ALA A 196 -2.68 -14.05 6.14
N THR A 197 -1.45 -14.01 6.67
CA THR A 197 -0.33 -13.27 6.08
C THR A 197 0.12 -13.87 4.74
N ALA A 198 0.16 -15.19 4.63
CA ALA A 198 0.45 -15.88 3.36
C ALA A 198 -0.66 -15.63 2.32
N VAL A 199 -1.94 -15.68 2.71
CA VAL A 199 -3.07 -15.34 1.81
C VAL A 199 -2.93 -13.93 1.26
N ARG A 200 -2.64 -12.93 2.10
CA ARG A 200 -2.40 -11.55 1.67
C ARG A 200 -1.21 -11.45 0.71
N ALA A 201 -0.12 -12.16 1.00
CA ALA A 201 1.05 -12.19 0.13
C ALA A 201 0.73 -12.83 -1.23
N HIS A 202 -0.08 -13.89 -1.28
CA HIS A 202 -0.56 -14.49 -2.52
C HIS A 202 -1.44 -13.54 -3.31
N CYS A 203 -2.42 -12.88 -2.68
CA CYS A 203 -3.27 -11.89 -3.34
C CYS A 203 -2.46 -10.72 -3.92
N SER A 204 -1.49 -10.23 -3.14
CA SER A 204 -0.58 -9.14 -3.56
C SER A 204 0.28 -9.56 -4.76
N ARG A 205 0.91 -10.74 -4.70
CA ARG A 205 1.73 -11.28 -5.80
C ARG A 205 0.90 -11.52 -7.05
N ALA A 206 -0.26 -12.13 -6.93
CA ALA A 206 -1.15 -12.43 -8.04
C ALA A 206 -1.68 -11.14 -8.69
N SER A 207 -2.12 -10.18 -7.88
CA SER A 207 -2.53 -8.85 -8.37
C SER A 207 -1.39 -8.14 -9.10
N ARG A 208 -0.14 -8.26 -8.62
CA ARG A 208 1.03 -7.69 -9.30
C ARG A 208 1.31 -8.40 -10.62
N ALA A 209 1.32 -9.73 -10.64
CA ALA A 209 1.57 -10.52 -11.85
C ALA A 209 0.51 -10.28 -12.93
N MET A 210 -0.77 -10.23 -12.55
CA MET A 210 -1.87 -9.90 -13.45
C MET A 210 -1.84 -8.45 -13.94
N ARG A 211 -1.40 -7.50 -13.11
CA ARG A 211 -1.19 -6.11 -13.57
C ARG A 211 -0.02 -5.97 -14.55
N GLN A 212 1.05 -6.74 -14.35
CA GLN A 212 2.22 -6.74 -15.25
C GLN A 212 1.87 -7.26 -16.64
N ARG A 213 0.95 -8.23 -16.73
CA ARG A 213 0.47 -8.83 -17.98
C ARG A 213 -0.99 -8.48 -18.26
N ARG A 214 -1.42 -7.27 -17.85
CA ARG A 214 -2.81 -6.84 -17.92
C ARG A 214 -3.38 -6.91 -19.33
N ASP A 215 -2.61 -6.45 -20.31
CA ASP A 215 -3.08 -6.36 -21.69
C ASP A 215 -3.25 -7.76 -22.31
N GLU A 216 -2.33 -8.69 -22.02
CA GLU A 216 -2.46 -10.10 -22.38
C GLU A 216 -3.66 -10.76 -21.70
N LEU A 217 -3.89 -10.42 -20.41
CA LEU A 217 -4.98 -10.95 -19.62
C LEU A 217 -6.35 -10.48 -20.14
N LEU A 218 -6.46 -9.19 -20.50
CA LEU A 218 -7.69 -8.61 -21.06
C LEU A 218 -7.97 -9.09 -22.49
N ALA A 219 -6.94 -9.42 -23.26
CA ALA A 219 -7.10 -10.07 -24.57
C ALA A 219 -7.56 -11.53 -24.47
N ALA A 220 -7.35 -12.17 -23.32
CA ALA A 220 -7.67 -13.58 -23.07
C ALA A 220 -8.90 -13.81 -22.17
N SER A 221 -9.50 -12.74 -21.61
CA SER A 221 -10.65 -12.79 -20.69
C SER A 221 -11.97 -12.57 -21.40
#